data_AF-A0A6M3KHP6-F1
#
_entry.id   AF-A0A6M3KHP6-F1
#
_cell.length_a   1.000
_cell.length_b   1.000
_cell.length_c   1.000
_cell.angle_alpha   90.00
_cell.angle_beta   90.00
_cell.angle_gamma   90.00
#
_symmetry.space_group_name_H-M   'P 1'
#
loop_
_entity.id
_entity.type
_entity.pdbx_description
1 polymer ?
#
loop_
_entity_poly.entity_id
_entity_poly.type
_entity_poly.pdbx_seq_one_letter_code
_entity_poly.pdbx_strand_id
1 'polypeptide(L)'
;MEEVNILAEEKPKSITLSDGKEYKLPPIDMTTLANIEKTMGLGLGKLQDKLENETMTTMRNLIYALLKEEQPELDIDKVGHLITLKEMSSISETISEIMALT
;
A
#
# COMPACT_ATOMS: atom_id res chain seq x y z
N MET A 1 -16.90 15.13 25.07
CA MET A 1 -17.24 13.97 24.25
C MET A 1 -16.83 14.34 22.85
N GLU A 2 -15.70 13.83 22.37
CA GLU A 2 -15.34 13.96 20.96
C GLU A 2 -16.37 13.17 20.16
N GLU A 3 -17.04 13.83 19.22
CA GLU A 3 -17.87 13.16 18.25
C GLU A 3 -16.97 12.22 17.45
N VAL A 4 -17.08 10.92 17.70
CA VAL A 4 -16.54 9.90 16.81
C VAL A 4 -17.32 10.05 15.52
N ASN A 5 -16.72 10.71 14.53
CA ASN A 5 -17.28 10.81 13.20
C ASN A 5 -17.18 9.42 12.54
N ILE A 6 -18.23 8.61 12.76
CA ILE A 6 -18.39 7.24 12.25
C ILE A 6 -18.44 7.17 10.71
N LEU A 7 -18.36 8.32 10.03
CA LEU A 7 -18.38 8.49 8.58
C LEU A 7 -17.10 9.15 8.05
N ALA A 8 -16.01 9.19 8.82
CA ALA A 8 -14.70 9.54 8.26
C ALA A 8 -14.26 8.40 7.33
N GLU A 9 -14.83 8.38 6.12
CA GLU A 9 -14.39 7.50 5.04
C GLU A 9 -12.92 7.81 4.78
N GLU A 10 -12.09 6.78 4.91
CA GLU A 10 -10.69 6.91 4.58
C GLU A 10 -10.57 7.27 3.10
N LYS A 11 -9.90 8.39 2.83
CA LYS A 11 -9.80 8.87 1.45
C LYS A 11 -8.83 7.97 0.68
N PRO A 12 -9.21 7.50 -0.51
CA PRO A 12 -8.30 6.75 -1.36
C PRO A 12 -7.09 7.63 -1.70
N LYS A 13 -5.90 7.05 -1.56
CA LYS A 13 -4.64 7.69 -1.95
C LYS A 13 -4.25 7.29 -3.36
N SER A 14 -3.31 8.00 -3.94
CA SER A 14 -2.74 7.65 -5.23
C SER A 14 -1.23 7.69 -5.21
N ILE A 15 -0.63 6.85 -6.06
CA ILE A 15 0.81 6.84 -6.32
C ILE A 15 1.04 6.99 -7.82
N THR A 16 2.07 7.73 -8.21
CA THR A 16 2.51 7.78 -9.60
C THR A 16 3.73 6.87 -9.78
N LEU A 17 3.67 5.98 -10.76
CA LEU A 17 4.77 5.06 -11.05
C LEU A 17 5.58 5.51 -12.26
N SER A 18 6.66 4.79 -12.59
CA SER A 18 7.64 5.20 -13.60
C SER A 18 7.09 5.25 -15.04
N ASP A 19 5.94 4.65 -15.31
CA ASP A 19 5.21 4.77 -16.58
C ASP A 19 4.44 6.10 -16.70
N GLY A 20 4.51 6.95 -15.67
CA GLY A 20 3.83 8.24 -15.60
C GLY A 20 2.34 8.12 -15.31
N LYS A 21 1.82 6.92 -15.02
CA LYS A 21 0.42 6.73 -14.66
C LYS A 21 0.21 6.91 -13.17
N GLU A 22 -0.94 7.47 -12.85
CA GLU A 22 -1.45 7.55 -11.49
C GLU A 22 -2.29 6.31 -11.18
N TYR A 23 -1.94 5.62 -10.11
CA TYR A 23 -2.62 4.44 -9.61
C TYR A 23 -3.33 4.77 -8.31
N LYS A 24 -4.61 4.43 -8.23
CA LYS A 24 -5.38 4.57 -6.99
C LYS A 24 -5.11 3.39 -6.08
N LEU A 25 -4.89 3.68 -4.80
CA LEU A 25 -4.82 2.70 -3.74
C LEU A 25 -6.21 2.56 -3.11
N PRO A 26 -6.62 1.34 -2.74
CA PRO A 26 -7.87 1.13 -2.02
C PRO A 26 -7.80 1.83 -0.64
N PRO A 27 -8.96 2.19 -0.06
CA PRO A 27 -9.02 2.62 1.35
C PRO A 27 -8.49 1.51 2.26
N ILE A 28 -7.91 1.85 3.40
CA ILE A 28 -7.28 0.91 4.35
C ILE A 28 -8.34 0.44 5.35
N ASP A 29 -9.34 -0.25 4.82
CA ASP A 29 -10.35 -0.93 5.61
C ASP A 29 -9.93 -2.37 5.96
N MET A 30 -10.77 -3.06 6.75
CA MET A 30 -10.50 -4.44 7.15
C MET A 30 -10.35 -5.42 5.98
N THR A 31 -11.02 -5.18 4.85
CA THR A 31 -10.94 -6.03 3.66
C THR A 31 -9.58 -5.85 2.99
N THR A 32 -9.16 -4.61 2.79
CA THR A 32 -7.84 -4.27 2.25
C THR A 32 -6.72 -4.85 3.11
N LEU A 33 -6.81 -4.69 4.44
CA LEU A 33 -5.84 -5.26 5.38
C LEU A 33 -5.77 -6.80 5.28
N ALA A 34 -6.91 -7.49 5.23
CA ALA A 34 -6.95 -8.94 5.07
C ALA A 34 -6.38 -9.41 3.71
N ASN A 35 -6.61 -8.63 2.65
CA ASN A 35 -6.05 -8.89 1.32
C ASN A 35 -4.53 -8.73 1.30
N ILE A 36 -3.99 -7.73 2.01
CA ILE A 36 -2.55 -7.54 2.21
C ILE A 36 -1.96 -8.73 2.98
N GLU A 37 -2.57 -9.13 4.10
CA GLU A 37 -2.10 -10.28 4.88
C GLU A 37 -2.03 -11.56 4.04
N LYS A 38 -3.08 -11.80 3.24
CA LYS A 38 -3.16 -12.95 2.33
C LYS A 38 -2.10 -12.91 1.24
N THR A 39 -1.87 -11.74 0.64
CA THR A 39 -0.90 -11.57 -0.46
C THR A 39 0.54 -11.69 0.03
N MET A 40 0.83 -11.15 1.21
CA MET A 40 2.17 -11.15 1.78
C MET A 40 2.46 -12.39 2.62
N GLY A 41 1.44 -13.17 2.97
CA GLY A 41 1.57 -14.40 3.76
C GLY A 41 1.96 -14.14 5.22
N LEU A 42 1.56 -13.01 5.78
CA LEU A 42 1.95 -12.56 7.11
C LEU A 42 0.85 -11.69 7.74
N GLY A 43 0.70 -11.80 9.06
CA GLY A 43 -0.29 -11.00 9.79
C GLY A 43 0.16 -9.56 10.03
N LEU A 44 -0.78 -8.65 10.34
CA LEU A 44 -0.54 -7.21 10.53
C LEU A 44 0.59 -6.87 11.50
N GLY A 45 0.71 -7.58 12.63
CA GLY A 45 1.82 -7.33 13.57
C GLY A 45 3.21 -7.54 12.94
N LYS A 46 3.36 -8.52 12.05
CA LYS A 46 4.62 -8.76 11.33
C LYS A 46 4.77 -7.85 10.09
N LEU A 47 3.66 -7.29 9.60
CA LEU A 47 3.66 -6.35 8.49
C LEU A 47 4.35 -5.06 8.93
N GLN A 48 3.99 -4.54 10.10
CA GLN A 48 4.58 -3.32 10.66
C GLN A 48 6.11 -3.46 10.82
N ASP A 49 6.58 -4.52 11.46
CA ASP A 49 8.01 -4.82 11.60
C ASP A 49 8.74 -4.85 10.24
N LYS A 50 8.11 -5.42 9.20
CA LYS A 50 8.71 -5.50 7.87
C LYS A 50 8.73 -4.17 7.13
N LEU A 51 7.75 -3.32 7.38
CA LEU A 51 7.66 -1.99 6.78
C LEU A 51 8.65 -1.04 7.43
N GLU A 52 8.88 -1.12 8.74
CA GLU A 52 9.95 -0.37 9.41
C GLU A 52 11.35 -0.69 8.85
N ASN A 53 11.55 -1.92 8.39
CA ASN A 53 12.79 -2.34 7.75
C ASN A 53 12.91 -1.90 6.27
N GLU A 54 11.88 -1.30 5.69
CA GLU A 54 11.81 -0.70 4.34
C GLU A 54 12.51 -1.51 3.22
N THR A 55 12.50 -2.84 3.31
CA THR A 55 13.21 -3.63 2.29
C THR A 55 12.50 -3.49 0.94
N MET A 56 13.27 -3.45 -0.16
CA MET A 56 12.72 -3.36 -1.53
C MET A 56 11.70 -4.47 -1.80
N THR A 57 11.91 -5.67 -1.26
CA THR A 57 10.97 -6.79 -1.36
C THR A 57 9.67 -6.49 -0.59
N THR A 58 9.76 -5.95 0.63
CA THR A 58 8.57 -5.57 1.40
C THR A 58 7.76 -4.52 0.64
N MET A 59 8.42 -3.44 0.20
CA MET A 59 7.77 -2.33 -0.50
C MET A 59 7.09 -2.81 -1.78
N ARG A 60 7.81 -3.57 -2.62
CA ARG A 60 7.25 -4.17 -3.83
C ARG A 60 6.02 -5.03 -3.53
N ASN A 61 6.10 -5.90 -2.52
CA ASN A 61 5.00 -6.80 -2.18
C ASN A 61 3.77 -6.04 -1.66
N LEU A 62 3.96 -5.00 -0.84
CA LEU A 62 2.87 -4.18 -0.33
C LEU A 62 2.19 -3.41 -1.46
N ILE A 63 2.96 -2.73 -2.31
CA ILE A 63 2.42 -1.98 -3.45
C ILE A 63 1.67 -2.92 -4.40
N TYR A 64 2.23 -4.09 -4.67
CA TYR A 64 1.53 -5.12 -5.44
C TYR A 64 0.21 -5.55 -4.78
N ALA A 65 0.20 -5.79 -3.47
CA ALA A 65 -1.01 -6.17 -2.74
C ALA A 65 -2.10 -5.10 -2.83
N LEU A 66 -1.73 -3.82 -2.69
CA LEU A 66 -2.64 -2.69 -2.79
C LEU A 66 -3.18 -2.49 -4.22
N LEU A 67 -2.33 -2.62 -5.24
CA LEU A 67 -2.72 -2.38 -6.61
C LEU A 67 -3.55 -3.51 -7.22
N LYS A 68 -3.30 -4.75 -6.82
CA LYS A 68 -3.93 -5.92 -7.45
C LYS A 68 -5.45 -5.95 -7.30
N GLU A 69 -5.99 -5.32 -6.26
CA GLU A 69 -7.43 -5.25 -6.03
C GLU A 69 -8.15 -4.47 -7.13
N GLU A 70 -7.59 -3.31 -7.51
CA GLU A 70 -8.14 -2.43 -8.54
C GLU A 70 -7.55 -2.71 -9.94
N GLN A 71 -6.44 -3.43 -10.01
CA GLN A 71 -5.68 -3.73 -11.24
C GLN A 71 -5.27 -5.22 -11.27
N PRO A 72 -6.22 -6.16 -11.42
CA PRO A 72 -5.98 -7.60 -11.32
C PRO A 72 -5.01 -8.16 -12.38
N GLU A 73 -4.79 -7.43 -13.47
CA GLU A 73 -3.84 -7.75 -14.53
C GLU A 73 -2.38 -7.41 -14.18
N LEU A 74 -2.13 -6.66 -13.12
CA LEU A 74 -0.77 -6.40 -12.65
C LEU A 74 -0.24 -7.64 -11.93
N ASP A 75 0.89 -8.15 -12.42
CA ASP A 75 1.70 -9.11 -11.69
C ASP A 75 2.81 -8.39 -10.88
N ILE A 76 3.41 -9.14 -9.96
CA ILE A 76 4.42 -8.63 -9.04
C ILE A 76 5.71 -8.16 -9.73
N ASP A 77 6.07 -8.78 -10.85
CA ASP A 77 7.29 -8.45 -11.59
C ASP A 77 7.12 -7.14 -12.33
N LYS A 78 5.94 -6.94 -12.94
CA LYS A 78 5.55 -5.69 -13.59
C LYS A 78 5.50 -4.54 -12.59
N VAL A 79 4.95 -4.75 -11.39
CA VAL A 79 4.99 -3.75 -10.30
C VAL A 79 6.44 -3.42 -9.94
N GLY A 80 7.32 -4.42 -9.80
CA GLY A 80 8.73 -4.19 -9.52
C GLY A 80 9.45 -3.33 -10.57
N HIS A 81 9.12 -3.49 -11.85
CA HIS A 81 9.68 -2.66 -12.93
C HIS A 81 9.13 -1.23 -12.96
N LEU A 82 7.97 -0.99 -12.36
CA LEU A 82 7.32 0.32 -12.30
C LEU A 82 7.79 1.17 -11.11
N ILE A 83 8.43 0.55 -10.12
CA ILE A 83 8.96 1.23 -8.93
C ILE A 83 10.45 1.47 -9.14
N THR A 84 10.84 2.69 -9.54
CA THR A 84 12.26 3.06 -9.60
C THR A 84 12.70 3.83 -8.36
N LEU A 85 14.00 4.05 -8.21
CA LEU A 85 14.56 4.84 -7.11
C LEU A 85 14.01 6.26 -7.05
N LYS A 86 13.54 6.81 -8.19
CA LYS A 86 12.97 8.15 -8.26
C LYS A 86 11.61 8.23 -7.56
N GLU A 87 10.76 7.22 -7.73
CA GLU A 87 9.41 7.19 -7.13
C GLU A 87 9.45 6.71 -5.67
N MET A 88 10.51 6.02 -5.26
CA MET A 88 10.62 5.36 -3.94
C MET A 88 10.34 6.30 -2.77
N SER A 89 10.84 7.54 -2.79
CA SER A 89 10.61 8.49 -1.69
C SER A 89 9.13 8.86 -1.54
N SER A 90 8.46 9.18 -2.65
CA SER A 90 7.02 9.52 -2.64
C SER A 90 6.15 8.31 -2.26
N ILE A 91 6.55 7.12 -2.71
CA ILE A 91 5.90 5.88 -2.34
C ILE A 91 6.06 5.63 -0.84
N SER A 92 7.27 5.77 -0.28
CA SER A 92 7.51 5.56 1.15
C SER A 92 6.66 6.50 1.99
N GLU A 93 6.63 7.79 1.67
CA GLU A 93 5.78 8.78 2.35
C GLU A 93 4.30 8.37 2.33
N THR A 94 3.78 7.98 1.15
CA THR A 94 2.38 7.57 1.01
C THR A 94 2.05 6.34 1.87
N ILE A 95 2.95 5.35 1.89
CA ILE A 95 2.82 4.15 2.70
C ILE A 95 2.93 4.47 4.20
N SER A 96 3.88 5.29 4.62
CA SER A 96 4.02 5.70 6.03
C SER A 96 2.75 6.38 6.53
N GLU A 97 2.17 7.28 5.74
CA GLU A 97 0.92 7.94 6.12
C GLU A 97 -0.28 6.99 6.17
N ILE A 98 -0.30 5.94 5.35
CA ILE A 98 -1.32 4.88 5.40
C ILE A 98 -1.20 4.11 6.73
N MET A 99 0.03 3.73 7.07
CA MET A 99 0.29 2.91 8.26
C MET A 99 0.24 3.70 9.57
N ALA A 100 0.38 5.02 9.55
CA ALA A 100 0.29 5.86 10.75
C ALA A 100 -1.13 5.92 11.35
N LEU A 101 -2.14 5.40 10.64
CA LEU A 101 -3.54 5.34 11.10
C LEU A 101 -3.86 4.07 11.91
N THR A 102 -2.93 3.13 12.04
CA THR A 102 -3.05 1.90 12.87
C THR A 102 -2.18 1.98 14.12
#